data_AF-A0A367F084-F1
#
_entry.id   AF-A0A367F084-F1
#
_cell.length_a   1.000
_cell.length_b   1.000
_cell.length_c   1.000
_cell.angle_alpha   90.00
_cell.angle_beta   90.00
_cell.angle_gamma   90.00
#
_symmetry.space_group_name_H-M   'P 1'
#
loop_
_entity.id
_entity.type
_entity.pdbx_description
1 polymer ?
#
loop_
_entity_poly.entity_id
_entity_poly.type
_entity_poly.pdbx_seq_one_letter_code
_entity_poly.pdbx_strand_id
1 'polypeptide(L)'
;MIHLHTRDAVEEYLRVRADLFWAMCTDHHNGVAAQEIARTAAGAYSPPVIVEYLSCVALRDDARAALRRAGLDRCVGVRSTGAGGGPRAVLLAATRDPAELEAEERRTLPERVTTALGNAGIHLEIRDHTALTAVLHGGEEVRLRRARHRAA
;
A
#
# COMPACT_ATOMS: atom_id res chain seq x y z
N MET A 1 15.95 21.06 -18.81
CA MET A 1 14.52 20.73 -18.62
C MET A 1 14.03 20.20 -19.95
N ILE A 2 13.73 18.89 -20.07
CA ILE A 2 13.27 18.31 -21.34
C ILE A 2 11.78 18.65 -21.46
N HIS A 3 11.44 19.53 -22.37
CA HIS A 3 10.04 19.80 -22.69
C HIS A 3 9.53 18.67 -23.58
N LEU A 4 8.65 17.83 -23.04
CA LEU A 4 7.97 16.78 -23.79
C LEU A 4 6.88 17.44 -24.65
N HIS A 5 7.22 17.82 -25.88
CA HIS A 5 6.33 18.57 -26.77
C HIS A 5 5.41 17.69 -27.62
N THR A 6 5.56 16.38 -27.58
CA THR A 6 4.76 15.43 -28.36
C THR A 6 4.13 14.37 -27.44
N ARG A 7 2.98 13.86 -27.85
CA ARG A 7 2.30 12.73 -27.19
C ARG A 7 3.24 11.54 -27.05
N ASP A 8 3.96 11.20 -28.12
CA ASP A 8 4.90 10.08 -28.15
C ASP A 8 6.02 10.25 -27.12
N ALA A 9 6.52 11.47 -26.92
CA ALA A 9 7.53 11.73 -25.90
C ALA A 9 6.99 11.55 -24.47
N VAL A 10 5.72 11.90 -24.23
CA VAL A 10 5.04 11.65 -22.95
C VAL A 10 4.81 10.17 -22.72
N GLU A 11 4.33 9.44 -23.73
CA GLU A 11 4.12 7.99 -23.67
C GLU A 11 5.43 7.26 -23.39
N GLU A 12 6.50 7.64 -24.08
CA GLU A 12 7.84 7.07 -23.87
C GLU A 12 8.36 7.37 -22.46
N TYR A 13 8.21 8.60 -21.98
CA TYR A 13 8.57 8.95 -20.61
C TYR A 13 7.80 8.10 -19.58
N LEU A 14 6.50 7.91 -19.77
CA LEU A 14 5.67 7.10 -18.86
C LEU A 14 6.09 5.62 -18.89
N ARG A 15 6.44 5.09 -20.06
CA ARG A 15 6.93 3.72 -20.24
C ARG A 15 8.27 3.51 -19.53
N VAL A 16 9.27 4.34 -19.83
CA VAL A 16 10.59 4.27 -19.19
C VAL A 16 10.49 4.41 -17.67
N ARG A 17 9.60 5.30 -17.20
CA ARG A 17 9.32 5.43 -15.76
C ARG A 17 8.73 4.15 -15.16
N ALA A 18 7.81 3.49 -15.86
CA ALA A 18 7.20 2.24 -15.40
C ALA A 18 8.25 1.12 -15.34
N ASP A 19 9.09 0.99 -16.37
CA ASP A 19 10.17 0.00 -16.45
C ASP A 19 11.17 0.17 -15.29
N LEU A 20 11.55 1.42 -14.98
CA LEU A 20 12.43 1.72 -13.85
C LEU A 20 11.85 1.27 -12.51
N PHE A 21 10.59 1.63 -12.23
CA PHE A 21 9.95 1.21 -10.97
C PHE A 21 9.74 -0.30 -10.90
N TRP A 22 9.46 -0.96 -12.03
CA TRP A 22 9.35 -2.40 -12.08
C TRP A 22 10.69 -3.08 -11.76
N ALA A 23 11.80 -2.60 -12.33
CA ALA A 23 13.14 -3.10 -12.02
C ALA A 23 13.47 -2.94 -10.52
N MET A 24 13.22 -1.75 -9.94
CA MET A 24 13.42 -1.52 -8.51
C MET A 24 12.60 -2.46 -7.63
N CYS A 25 11.33 -2.71 -7.98
CA CYS A 25 10.48 -3.65 -7.25
C CYS A 25 11.00 -5.09 -7.35
N THR A 26 11.48 -5.50 -8.53
CA THR A 26 12.07 -6.82 -8.76
C THR A 26 13.32 -7.03 -7.91
N ASP A 27 14.25 -6.07 -7.91
CA ASP A 27 15.46 -6.13 -7.09
C ASP A 27 15.12 -6.20 -5.59
N HIS A 28 14.14 -5.40 -5.16
CA HIS A 28 13.71 -5.41 -3.77
C HIS A 28 13.08 -6.75 -3.37
N HIS A 29 12.29 -7.36 -4.25
CA HIS A 29 11.72 -8.70 -4.05
C HIS A 29 12.80 -9.79 -3.99
N ASN A 30 13.88 -9.63 -4.78
CA ASN A 30 15.05 -10.50 -4.75
C ASN A 30 15.96 -10.30 -3.53
N GLY A 31 15.59 -9.40 -2.61
CA GLY A 31 16.28 -9.20 -1.33
C GLY A 31 17.26 -8.03 -1.31
N VAL A 32 17.35 -7.22 -2.37
CA VAL A 32 18.20 -6.03 -2.37
C VAL A 32 17.60 -4.96 -1.46
N ALA A 33 18.44 -4.37 -0.61
CA ALA A 33 18.01 -3.35 0.33
C ALA A 33 17.53 -2.09 -0.41
N ALA A 34 16.42 -1.48 0.03
CA ALA A 34 15.87 -0.28 -0.60
C ALA A 34 16.87 0.89 -0.69
N GLN A 35 17.78 1.00 0.29
CA GLN A 35 18.85 2.00 0.28
C GLN A 35 19.89 1.75 -0.81
N GLU A 36 20.20 0.48 -1.10
CA GLU A 36 21.13 0.10 -2.15
C GLU A 36 20.54 0.37 -3.55
N ILE A 37 19.27 0.03 -3.73
CA ILE A 37 18.50 0.37 -4.94
C ILE A 37 18.48 1.89 -5.13
N ALA A 38 18.20 2.65 -4.06
CA ALA A 38 18.13 4.10 -4.08
C ALA A 38 19.47 4.77 -4.40
N ARG A 39 20.60 4.20 -3.95
CA ARG A 39 21.95 4.65 -4.35
C ARG A 39 22.24 4.37 -5.81
N THR A 40 21.85 3.21 -6.32
CA THR A 40 22.11 2.80 -7.71
C THR A 40 21.30 3.62 -8.70
N ALA A 41 20.07 3.96 -8.35
CA ALA A 41 19.18 4.80 -9.15
C ALA A 41 19.29 6.31 -8.83
N ALA A 42 20.32 6.71 -8.09
CA ALA A 42 20.57 8.11 -7.78
C ALA A 42 20.74 8.91 -9.09
N GLY A 43 19.98 9.99 -9.22
CA GLY A 43 19.96 10.83 -10.43
C GLY A 43 18.68 10.70 -11.26
N ALA A 44 17.95 9.57 -11.18
CA ALA A 44 16.62 9.44 -11.77
C ALA A 44 15.52 9.99 -10.83
N TYR A 45 15.63 9.67 -9.55
CA TYR A 45 14.79 10.19 -8.46
C TYR A 45 15.66 10.42 -7.21
N SER A 46 15.15 11.20 -6.26
CA SER A 46 15.83 11.35 -4.98
C SER A 46 15.77 10.04 -4.18
N PRO A 47 16.84 9.66 -3.45
CA PRO A 47 16.85 8.43 -2.66
C PRO A 47 15.67 8.30 -1.67
N PRO A 48 15.23 9.37 -0.96
CA PRO A 48 14.05 9.28 -0.08
C PRO A 48 12.77 8.87 -0.82
N VAL A 49 12.57 9.35 -2.06
CA VAL A 49 11.38 9.03 -2.87
C VAL A 49 11.38 7.55 -3.27
N ILE A 50 12.54 7.00 -3.61
CA ILE A 50 12.69 5.57 -3.96
C ILE A 50 12.42 4.70 -2.74
N VAL A 51 13.02 5.03 -1.59
CA VAL A 51 12.83 4.29 -0.33
C VAL A 51 11.37 4.34 0.11
N GLU A 52 10.72 5.49 0.06
CA GLU A 52 9.31 5.65 0.39
C GLU A 52 8.42 4.82 -0.54
N TYR A 53 8.71 4.84 -1.85
CA TYR A 53 7.99 4.03 -2.84
C TYR A 53 8.09 2.54 -2.53
N LEU A 54 9.31 2.00 -2.38
CA LEU A 54 9.53 0.58 -2.13
C LEU A 54 8.91 0.15 -0.80
N SER A 55 9.02 0.98 0.24
CA SER A 55 8.39 0.71 1.54
C SER A 55 6.87 0.63 1.44
N CYS A 56 6.23 1.50 0.64
CA CYS A 56 4.79 1.46 0.41
C CYS A 56 4.36 0.24 -0.40
N VAL A 57 5.12 -0.14 -1.43
CA VAL A 57 4.86 -1.35 -2.23
C VAL A 57 4.94 -2.58 -1.32
N ALA A 58 6.01 -2.72 -0.55
CA ALA A 58 6.19 -3.83 0.37
C ALA A 58 5.06 -3.90 1.42
N LEU A 59 4.68 -2.78 2.03
CA LEU A 59 3.56 -2.73 2.98
C LEU A 59 2.23 -3.14 2.34
N ARG A 60 1.95 -2.66 1.12
CA ARG A 60 0.74 -3.02 0.38
C ARG A 60 0.70 -4.53 0.09
N ASP A 61 1.80 -5.08 -0.38
CA ASP A 61 1.86 -6.48 -0.80
C ASP A 61 1.79 -7.42 0.41
N ASP A 62 2.44 -7.07 1.53
CA ASP A 62 2.31 -7.80 2.79
C ASP A 62 0.88 -7.74 3.35
N ALA A 63 0.24 -6.57 3.32
CA ALA A 63 -1.15 -6.43 3.76
C ALA A 63 -2.09 -7.30 2.92
N ARG A 64 -1.92 -7.29 1.58
CA ARG A 64 -2.70 -8.15 0.68
C ARG A 64 -2.46 -9.63 0.97
N ALA A 65 -1.21 -10.03 1.17
CA ALA A 65 -0.87 -11.41 1.49
C ALA A 65 -1.49 -11.85 2.83
N ALA A 66 -1.44 -10.99 3.86
CA ALA A 66 -2.04 -11.26 5.17
C ALA A 66 -3.56 -11.43 5.08
N LEU A 67 -4.24 -10.52 4.38
CA LEU A 67 -5.70 -10.58 4.17
C LEU A 67 -6.11 -11.80 3.36
N ARG A 68 -5.35 -12.16 2.31
CA ARG A 68 -5.60 -13.37 1.52
C ARG A 68 -5.45 -14.64 2.35
N ARG A 69 -4.40 -14.74 3.18
CA ARG A 69 -4.22 -15.88 4.11
C ARG A 69 -5.38 -16.01 5.10
N ALA A 70 -6.02 -14.91 5.46
CA ALA A 70 -7.20 -14.88 6.32
C ALA A 70 -8.55 -15.05 5.56
N GLY A 71 -8.52 -15.20 4.23
CA GLY A 71 -9.70 -15.30 3.38
C GLY A 71 -10.56 -14.03 3.34
N LEU A 72 -9.94 -12.86 3.49
CA LEU A 72 -10.61 -11.55 3.60
C LEU A 72 -10.49 -10.69 2.32
N ASP A 73 -9.73 -11.14 1.33
CA ASP A 73 -9.44 -10.40 0.09
C ASP A 73 -10.67 -10.14 -0.80
N ARG A 74 -11.77 -10.87 -0.57
CA ARG A 74 -13.07 -10.61 -1.20
C ARG A 74 -13.88 -9.50 -0.51
N CYS A 75 -13.62 -9.22 0.77
CA CYS A 75 -14.39 -8.27 1.58
C CYS A 75 -13.66 -6.93 1.73
N VAL A 76 -12.33 -6.96 1.71
CA VAL A 76 -11.49 -5.77 1.82
C VAL A 76 -10.39 -5.75 0.77
N GLY A 77 -10.10 -4.54 0.30
CA GLY A 77 -9.08 -4.27 -0.70
C GLY A 77 -8.00 -3.36 -0.12
N VAL A 78 -6.78 -3.53 -0.62
CA VAL A 78 -5.65 -2.67 -0.25
C VAL A 78 -5.08 -2.03 -1.50
N ARG A 79 -4.87 -0.71 -1.45
CA ARG A 79 -4.24 0.07 -2.51
C ARG A 79 -3.17 1.00 -1.94
N SER A 80 -2.28 1.45 -2.80
CA SER A 80 -1.33 2.53 -2.47
C SER A 80 -1.72 3.80 -3.19
N THR A 81 -1.53 4.97 -2.58
CA THR A 81 -1.65 6.24 -3.29
C THR A 81 -0.56 6.35 -4.36
N GLY A 82 -0.92 6.91 -5.52
CA GLY A 82 -0.01 7.09 -6.65
C GLY A 82 1.09 8.12 -6.39
N ALA A 83 1.92 8.37 -7.40
CA ALA A 83 3.03 9.34 -7.37
C ALA A 83 2.56 10.83 -7.47
N GLY A 84 1.42 11.18 -6.88
CA GLY A 84 1.03 12.58 -6.70
C GLY A 84 1.82 13.21 -5.55
N GLY A 85 1.95 14.54 -5.52
CA GLY A 85 2.85 15.30 -4.63
C GLY A 85 2.60 15.21 -3.11
N GLY A 86 1.82 14.25 -2.63
CA GLY A 86 1.63 13.97 -1.20
C GLY A 86 2.38 12.70 -0.75
N PRO A 87 2.55 12.50 0.57
CA PRO A 87 3.17 11.28 1.09
C PRO A 87 2.45 10.04 0.59
N ARG A 88 3.21 9.03 0.17
CA ARG A 88 2.62 7.76 -0.23
C ARG A 88 1.99 7.09 0.99
N ALA A 89 0.79 6.57 0.80
CA ALA A 89 0.02 5.91 1.83
C ALA A 89 -0.50 4.58 1.28
N VAL A 90 -0.53 3.57 2.14
CA VAL A 90 -1.24 2.33 1.86
C VAL A 90 -2.59 2.43 2.57
N LEU A 91 -3.65 2.15 1.83
CA LEU A 91 -5.03 2.35 2.25
C LEU A 91 -5.78 1.03 2.13
N LEU A 92 -6.64 0.76 3.10
CA LEU A 92 -7.54 -0.38 3.15
C LEU A 92 -8.99 0.13 3.10
N ALA A 93 -9.82 -0.53 2.31
CA ALA A 93 -11.24 -0.19 2.19
C ALA A 93 -12.08 -1.46 2.03
N ALA A 94 -13.37 -1.40 2.34
CA ALA A 94 -14.30 -2.45 1.97
C ALA A 94 -14.42 -2.53 0.43
N THR A 95 -14.40 -3.74 -0.13
CA THR A 95 -14.60 -3.97 -1.57
C THR A 95 -16.03 -4.35 -1.91
N ARG A 96 -16.83 -4.66 -0.89
CA ARG A 96 -18.24 -5.02 -1.02
C ARG A 96 -19.06 -4.10 -0.13
N ASP A 97 -20.28 -3.83 -0.56
CA ASP A 97 -21.25 -3.14 0.27
C ASP A 97 -21.53 -3.99 1.52
N PRO A 98 -21.40 -3.43 2.74
CA PRO A 98 -21.76 -4.11 3.98
C PRO A 98 -23.16 -4.70 4.02
N ALA A 99 -24.11 -4.15 3.25
CA ALA A 99 -25.47 -4.67 3.13
C ALA A 99 -25.52 -6.03 2.42
N GLU A 100 -24.52 -6.35 1.57
CA GLU A 100 -24.42 -7.63 0.86
C GLU A 100 -23.68 -8.71 1.66
N LEU A 101 -23.12 -8.36 2.81
CA LEU A 101 -22.44 -9.31 3.68
C LEU A 101 -23.45 -10.00 4.60
N GLU A 102 -23.29 -11.30 4.79
CA GLU A 102 -24.03 -12.05 5.79
C GLU A 102 -23.84 -11.41 7.18
N ALA A 103 -24.87 -11.45 8.02
CA ALA A 103 -24.87 -10.75 9.30
C ALA A 103 -23.67 -11.13 10.19
N GLU A 104 -23.25 -12.40 10.14
CA GLU A 104 -22.08 -12.90 10.85
C GLU A 104 -20.76 -12.33 10.30
N GLU A 105 -20.61 -12.34 8.97
CA GLU A 105 -19.42 -11.84 8.30
C GLU A 105 -19.29 -10.34 8.54
N ARG A 106 -20.38 -9.59 8.43
CA ARG A 106 -20.42 -8.15 8.72
C ARG A 106 -19.97 -7.84 10.15
N ARG A 107 -20.45 -8.60 11.13
CA ARG A 107 -20.15 -8.40 12.55
C ARG A 107 -18.69 -8.71 12.90
N THR A 108 -18.13 -9.78 12.33
CA THR A 108 -16.78 -10.27 12.68
C THR A 108 -15.67 -9.70 11.81
N LEU A 109 -15.99 -9.09 10.67
CA LEU A 109 -15.01 -8.57 9.70
C LEU A 109 -13.98 -7.61 10.33
N PRO A 110 -14.35 -6.59 11.13
CA PRO A 110 -13.38 -5.65 11.69
C PRO A 110 -12.32 -6.33 12.58
N GLU A 111 -12.75 -7.26 13.44
CA GLU A 111 -11.85 -8.02 14.31
C GLU A 111 -10.92 -8.92 13.49
N ARG A 112 -11.48 -9.66 12.51
CA ARG A 112 -10.70 -10.54 11.63
C ARG A 112 -9.65 -9.76 10.82
N VAL A 113 -10.00 -8.58 10.31
CA VAL A 113 -9.07 -7.67 9.61
C VAL A 113 -7.96 -7.22 10.55
N THR A 114 -8.31 -6.75 11.75
CA THR A 114 -7.35 -6.28 12.75
C THR A 114 -6.37 -7.39 13.15
N THR A 115 -6.87 -8.60 13.40
CA THR A 115 -6.04 -9.77 13.75
C THR A 115 -5.13 -10.17 12.59
N ALA A 116 -5.66 -10.27 11.36
CA ALA A 116 -4.87 -10.67 10.19
C ALA A 116 -3.70 -9.71 9.94
N LEU A 117 -3.96 -8.40 10.00
CA LEU A 117 -2.92 -7.38 9.82
C LEU A 117 -1.97 -7.31 11.02
N GLY A 118 -2.47 -7.43 12.24
CA GLY A 118 -1.67 -7.45 13.46
C GLY A 118 -0.66 -8.59 13.48
N ASN A 119 -1.07 -9.79 13.04
CA ASN A 119 -0.19 -10.96 12.89
C ASN A 119 0.93 -10.74 11.86
N ALA A 120 0.74 -9.81 10.91
CA ALA A 120 1.75 -9.40 9.94
C ALA A 120 2.55 -8.15 10.39
N GLY A 121 2.36 -7.68 11.63
CA GLY A 121 3.01 -6.47 12.14
C GLY A 121 2.51 -5.20 11.43
N ILE A 122 1.25 -5.16 11.01
CA ILE A 122 0.62 -4.03 10.31
C ILE A 122 -0.50 -3.47 11.19
N HIS A 123 -0.51 -2.15 11.37
CA HIS A 123 -1.52 -1.43 12.13
C HIS A 123 -2.42 -0.58 11.22
N LEU A 124 -3.65 -0.45 11.66
CA LEU A 124 -4.67 0.42 11.12
C LEU A 124 -4.57 1.79 11.80
N GLU A 125 -4.40 2.86 11.03
CA GLU A 125 -4.48 4.24 11.50
C GLU A 125 -5.92 4.73 11.32
N ILE A 126 -6.73 4.53 12.37
CA ILE A 126 -8.08 5.06 12.41
C ILE A 126 -8.02 6.48 12.96
N ARG A 127 -8.55 7.45 12.20
CA ARG A 127 -8.63 8.85 12.63
C ARG A 127 -9.83 9.03 13.52
N ASP A 128 -9.61 9.72 14.63
CA ASP A 128 -10.56 9.92 15.72
C ASP A 128 -11.01 8.59 16.34
N HIS A 129 -11.60 8.59 17.53
CA HIS A 129 -11.96 7.36 18.26
C HIS A 129 -13.08 6.52 17.60
N THR A 130 -13.28 6.69 16.30
CA THR A 130 -14.18 5.97 15.43
C THR A 130 -13.82 4.48 15.42
N ALA A 131 -14.81 3.61 15.60
CA ALA A 131 -14.58 2.17 15.51
C ALA A 131 -14.30 1.76 14.05
N LEU A 132 -13.40 0.80 13.83
CA LEU A 132 -13.09 0.26 12.49
C LEU A 132 -14.36 -0.17 11.74
N THR A 133 -15.32 -0.73 12.46
CA THR A 133 -16.65 -1.10 11.96
C THR A 133 -17.35 0.06 11.26
N ALA A 134 -17.35 1.26 11.85
CA ALA A 134 -18.00 2.42 11.27
C ALA A 134 -17.27 2.89 10.01
N VAL A 135 -15.93 2.87 10.01
CA VAL A 135 -15.11 3.27 8.85
C VAL A 135 -15.34 2.31 7.67
N LEU A 136 -15.24 1.00 7.91
CA LEU A 136 -15.46 -0.01 6.86
C LEU A 136 -16.89 -0.01 6.34
N HIS A 137 -17.88 0.22 7.22
CA HIS A 137 -19.28 0.25 6.80
C HIS A 137 -19.71 1.57 6.16
N GLY A 138 -19.02 2.67 6.46
CA GLY A 138 -19.20 3.96 5.81
C GLY A 138 -18.53 4.07 4.43
N GLY A 139 -17.80 3.03 4.00
CA GLY A 139 -17.04 3.05 2.74
C GLY A 139 -15.78 3.92 2.81
N GLU A 140 -15.35 4.29 4.00
CA GLU A 140 -14.16 5.09 4.21
C GLU A 140 -12.88 4.25 4.13
N GLU A 141 -11.77 4.92 3.85
CA GLU A 141 -10.46 4.27 3.71
C GLU A 141 -9.61 4.43 4.98
N VAL A 142 -9.01 3.33 5.42
CA VAL A 142 -8.14 3.28 6.60
C VAL A 142 -6.69 3.25 6.14
N ARG A 143 -5.86 4.15 6.69
CA ARG A 143 -4.43 4.14 6.39
C ARG A 143 -3.73 2.98 7.13
N LEU A 144 -2.81 2.32 6.45
CA LEU A 144 -1.98 1.26 7.02
C LEU A 144 -0.59 1.78 7.36
N ARG A 145 -0.01 1.24 8.43
CA ARG A 145 1.40 1.41 8.79
C ARG A 145 2.01 0.12 9.29
N ARG A 146 3.32 -0.04 9.12
CA ARG A 146 4.05 -1.08 9.85
C ARG A 146 4.13 -0.72 11.33
N ALA A 147 3.98 -1.73 12.18
CA ALA A 147 4.38 -1.67 13.57
C ALA A 147 5.85 -1.23 13.63
N ARG A 148 6.14 -0.15 14.34
CA ARG A 148 7.52 0.12 14.73
C ARG A 148 7.90 -1.00 15.68
N HIS A 149 8.95 -1.75 15.35
CA HIS A 149 9.60 -2.58 16.36
C HIS A 149 9.88 -1.68 17.57
N ARG A 150 9.19 -1.92 18.69
CA ARG A 150 9.74 -1.50 19.98
C ARG A 150 11.02 -2.29 20.09
N ALA A 151 12.16 -1.62 19.93
CA ALA A 151 13.40 -2.13 20.47
C ALA A 151 13.12 -2.39 21.95
N ALA A 152 13.14 -3.66 22.33
CA ALA A 152 13.13 -4.09 23.72
C ALA A 152 14.49 -3.77 24.35
#